data_AF-L8GVP5-F1
#
_entry.id   AF-L8GVP5-F1
#
_cell.length_a   1.000
_cell.length_b   1.000
_cell.length_c   1.000
_cell.angle_alpha   90.00
_cell.angle_beta   90.00
_cell.angle_gamma   90.00
#
_symmetry.space_group_name_H-M   'P 1'
#
loop_
_entity.id
_entity.type
_entity.pdbx_description
1 polymer ?
#
loop_
_entity_poly.entity_id
_entity_poly.type
_entity_poly.pdbx_seq_one_letter_code
_entity_poly.pdbx_strand_id
1 'polypeptide(L)' 'MTGHMYVNMTENATTIEQIALGPRRSSRRQGRTLASNRYDLGREENMRQVMGDGGWRRWLRPLSPPATDGFSFPTRP' A
#
# COMPACT_ATOMS: atom_id res chain seq x y z
N MET A 1 10.65 -5.35 12.14
CA MET A 1 10.31 -3.97 11.68
C MET A 1 10.29 -3.81 10.15
N THR A 2 10.57 -4.85 9.37
CA THR A 2 10.67 -4.81 7.88
C THR A 2 9.38 -5.17 7.15
N GLY A 3 8.44 -5.88 7.81
CA GLY A 3 7.18 -6.34 7.20
C GLY A 3 6.22 -5.21 6.82
N HIS A 4 5.87 -4.35 7.78
CA HIS A 4 4.88 -3.28 7.57
C HIS A 4 5.29 -2.24 6.52
N MET A 5 6.59 -1.98 6.37
CA MET A 5 7.09 -1.11 5.31
C MET A 5 6.76 -1.69 3.92
N TYR A 6 6.97 -2.99 3.71
CA TYR A 6 6.65 -3.65 2.45
C TYR A 6 5.14 -3.64 2.17
N VAL A 7 4.35 -3.93 3.20
CA VAL A 7 2.88 -4.01 3.19
C VAL A 7 2.23 -2.70 2.70
N ASN A 8 2.60 -1.58 3.34
CA ASN A 8 2.06 -0.26 2.98
C ASN A 8 2.61 0.21 1.62
N MET A 9 3.90 -0.02 1.35
CA MET A 9 4.55 0.51 0.14
C MET A 9 4.18 -0.22 -1.14
N THR A 10 4.16 -1.55 -1.11
CA THR A 10 4.20 -2.33 -2.35
C THR A 10 2.87 -2.95 -2.72
N GLU A 11 1.94 -3.03 -1.77
CA GLU A 11 0.68 -3.73 -1.97
C GLU A 11 -0.54 -2.88 -1.62
N ASN A 12 -0.44 -1.81 -0.82
CA ASN A 12 -1.62 -1.13 -0.24
C ASN A 12 -2.62 -2.14 0.34
N ALA A 13 -2.11 -3.05 1.16
CA ALA A 13 -2.90 -4.02 1.88
C ALA A 13 -2.64 -3.83 3.36
N THR A 14 -3.65 -4.05 4.19
CA THR A 14 -3.47 -4.20 5.63
C THR A 14 -2.95 -5.60 5.94
N THR A 15 -2.43 -5.81 7.15
CA THR A 15 -2.01 -7.14 7.60
C THR A 15 -3.14 -8.17 7.56
N ILE A 16 -4.39 -7.75 7.84
CA ILE A 16 -5.58 -8.63 7.77
C ILE A 16 -5.83 -9.06 6.32
N GLU A 17 -5.76 -8.12 5.38
CA GLU A 17 -5.95 -8.41 3.95
C GLU A 17 -4.86 -9.33 3.41
N GLN A 18 -3.60 -9.18 3.84
CA GLN A 18 -2.54 -10.11 3.44
C GLN A 18 -2.77 -11.55 3.90
N ILE A 19 -3.32 -11.74 5.11
CA ILE A 19 -3.70 -13.07 5.59
C ILE A 19 -4.83 -13.64 4.71
N ALA A 20 -5.82 -12.83 4.36
CA ALA A 20 -6.94 -13.22 3.52
C ALA A 20 -6.54 -13.50 2.06
N LEU A 21 -5.60 -12.73 1.50
CA LEU A 21 -5.08 -12.89 0.13
C LEU A 21 -4.16 -14.13 -0.01
N GLY A 22 -3.65 -14.65 1.11
CA GLY A 22 -2.81 -15.84 1.15
C GLY A 22 -1.34 -15.60 0.75
N PRO A 23 -0.45 -16.59 0.96
CA PRO A 23 0.98 -16.43 0.70
C PRO A 23 1.27 -16.21 -0.78
N ARG A 24 2.15 -15.24 -1.06
CA ARG A 24 2.71 -14.91 -2.39
C ARG A 24 3.35 -16.14 -3.02
N ARG A 25 2.58 -17.00 -3.68
CA ARG A 25 3.12 -18.06 -4.53
C ARG A 25 3.84 -17.37 -5.68
N SER A 26 5.17 -17.41 -5.61
CA SER A 26 6.16 -16.94 -6.58
C SER A 26 5.65 -16.97 -8.03
N SER A 27 5.01 -15.89 -8.47
CA SER A 27 4.68 -15.65 -9.88
C SER A 27 5.78 -14.84 -10.56
N ARG A 28 7.03 -14.83 -10.04
CA ARG A 28 8.16 -14.13 -10.70
C ARG A 28 8.48 -14.66 -12.11
N ARG A 29 7.86 -15.75 -12.55
CA ARG A 29 8.07 -16.35 -13.89
C ARG A 29 7.03 -15.93 -14.94
N GLN A 30 6.01 -15.16 -14.55
CA GLN A 30 4.98 -14.67 -15.47
C GLN A 30 4.64 -13.26 -14.97
N GLY A 31 4.69 -12.22 -15.80
CA GLY A 31 4.46 -10.81 -15.43
C GLY A 31 3.09 -10.45 -14.81
N ARG A 32 2.42 -11.41 -14.17
CA ARG A 32 1.31 -11.24 -13.23
C ARG A 32 1.88 -10.83 -11.87
N THR A 33 2.19 -9.55 -11.76
CA THR A 33 1.95 -8.78 -10.53
C THR A 33 0.55 -9.17 -10.03
N LEU A 34 0.39 -9.44 -8.73
CA LEU A 34 -0.89 -9.80 -8.11
C LEU A 34 -2.03 -8.98 -8.69
N ALA A 35 -2.78 -9.57 -9.62
CA ALA A 35 -3.83 -8.90 -10.38
C ALA A 35 -5.10 -8.63 -9.54
N SER A 36 -5.06 -8.86 -8.22
CA SER A 36 -6.26 -8.88 -7.38
C SER A 36 -6.30 -7.85 -6.26
N ASN A 37 -5.20 -7.13 -5.93
CA ASN A 37 -5.36 -6.02 -4.98
C ASN A 37 -5.84 -4.77 -5.71
N ARG A 38 -7.15 -4.53 -5.62
CA ARG A 38 -7.81 -3.36 -6.20
C ARG A 38 -7.36 -2.03 -5.57
N TYR A 39 -6.81 -2.05 -4.36
CA TYR A 39 -6.36 -0.85 -3.64
C TYR A 39 -4.90 -0.52 -3.90
N ASP A 40 -4.11 -1.43 -4.46
CA ASP A 40 -2.75 -1.12 -4.87
C ASP A 40 -2.81 -0.08 -5.98
N LEU A 41 -2.34 1.14 -5.78
CA LEU A 41 -2.28 2.21 -6.79
C LEU A 41 -0.87 2.45 -7.32
N GLY A 42 0.08 1.61 -6.90
CA GLY A 42 1.51 1.82 -7.16
C GLY A 42 2.21 2.51 -6.00
N ARG A 43 3.51 2.26 -5.89
CA ARG A 43 4.29 2.53 -4.67
C ARG A 43 4.22 3.96 -4.15
N GLU A 44 4.24 4.95 -5.05
CA GLU A 44 4.21 6.35 -4.65
C GLU A 44 2.84 6.76 -4.11
N GLU A 45 1.77 6.36 -4.80
CA GLU A 45 0.39 6.71 -4.42
C GLU A 45 -0.04 5.98 -3.14
N ASN A 46 0.36 4.72 -2.99
CA ASN A 46 0.16 3.96 -1.75
C ASN A 46 0.81 4.67 -0.55
N MET A 47 2.01 5.23 -0.75
CA MET A 47 2.71 5.96 0.32
C MET A 47 2.04 7.29 0.64
N ARG A 48 1.49 7.99 -0.34
CA ARG A 48 0.73 9.23 -0.10
C ARG A 48 -0.53 8.98 0.73
N GLN A 49 -1.21 7.86 0.52
CA GLN A 49 -2.38 7.50 1.34
C GLN A 49 -2.04 7.39 2.83
N VAL A 50 -0.88 6.81 3.17
CA VAL A 50 -0.46 6.62 4.57
C VAL A 50 0.22 7.85 5.17
N MET A 51 1.13 8.46 4.40
CA MET A 51 2.04 9.48 4.91
C MET A 51 1.60 10.91 4.56
N GLY A 52 0.59 11.06 3.71
CA GLY A 52 0.04 12.33 3.22
C GLY A 52 0.79 12.91 2.02
N ASP A 53 0.29 14.02 1.47
CA ASP A 53 0.84 14.67 0.27
C ASP A 53 2.17 15.42 0.50
N GLY A 54 2.57 15.52 1.76
CA GLY A 54 3.82 16.15 2.14
C GLY A 54 5.00 15.23 1.85
N GLY A 55 5.58 15.28 0.65
CA GLY A 55 6.71 14.42 0.24
C GLY A 55 7.81 14.23 1.29
N TRP A 56 8.67 13.23 1.09
CA TRP A 56 9.52 12.55 2.09
C TRP A 56 9.99 13.32 3.36
N ARG A 57 10.35 14.61 3.28
CA ARG A 57 10.71 15.42 4.46
C ARG A 57 9.57 15.57 5.47
N ARG A 58 8.33 15.73 4.99
CA ARG A 58 7.15 15.88 5.84
C ARG A 58 6.63 14.53 6.32
N TRP A 59 6.89 13.45 5.60
CA TRP A 59 6.69 12.07 6.07
C TRP A 59 7.53 11.69 7.30
N LEU A 60 8.69 12.31 7.50
CA LEU A 60 9.49 12.11 8.71
C LEU A 60 8.92 12.83 9.94
N ARG A 61 7.86 13.63 9.80
CA ARG A 61 7.18 14.32 10.90
C ARG A 61 5.97 13.52 11.35
N PRO A 62 5.80 13.25 12.65
CA PRO A 62 4.76 12.35 13.18
C PRO A 62 3.33 12.90 13.10
N LEU A 63 3.12 14.12 12.57
CA LEU A 63 1.84 14.82 12.56
C LEU A 63 1.31 15.07 11.14
N SER A 64 1.88 14.42 10.13
CA SER A 64 1.37 14.55 8.76
C SER A 64 0.09 13.72 8.65
N PRO A 65 -1.06 14.34 8.34
CA PRO A 65 -2.30 13.58 8.20
C PRO A 65 -2.23 12.68 6.97
N PRO A 66 -2.78 11.46 7.04
CA PRO A 66 -2.97 10.61 5.87
C PRO A 66 -3.88 11.30 4.84
N ALA A 67 -3.78 10.91 3.57
CA ALA A 67 -4.49 11.57 2.49
C ALA A 67 -5.98 11.17 2.39
N THR A 68 -6.38 10.06 3.01
CA THR A 68 -7.75 9.52 2.91
C THR A 68 -8.58 9.76 4.17
N ASP A 69 -9.91 9.67 4.03
CA ASP A 69 -10.89 9.88 5.10
C ASP A 69 -11.09 8.65 6.01
N GLY A 70 -10.50 7.51 5.65
CA GLY A 70 -10.66 6.23 6.34
C GLY A 70 -11.97 5.49 6.07
N PHE A 71 -12.88 6.06 5.28
CA PHE A 71 -14.16 5.45 4.89
C PHE A 71 -14.16 4.97 3.44
N SER A 72 -13.48 5.70 2.56
CA SER A 72 -13.41 5.44 1.13
C SER A 72 -11.94 5.38 0.68
N PHE A 73 -11.62 4.36 -0.11
CA PHE A 73 -10.27 4.16 -0.64
C PHE A 73 -10.31 4.12 -2.17
N PRO A 74 -9.43 4.87 -2.86
CA PRO A 74 -9.36 4.83 -4.31
C PRO A 74 -8.94 3.43 -4.80
N THR A 75 -9.53 2.99 -5.90
CA THR A 75 -9.26 1.67 -6.49
C THR A 75 -8.71 1.80 -7.90
N ARG A 76 -7.87 0.85 -8.34
CA ARG A 76 -7.51 0.71 -9.76
C ARG A 76 -8.79 0.53 -10.60
N PRO A 77 -8.86 1.14 -11.80
CA PRO A 77 -9.92 0.87 -12.77
C PRO A 77 -9.88 -0.56 -13.29
#